data_AF-A0A351FTU3-F1
#
_entry.id   AF-A0A351FTU3-F1
#
_cell.length_a   1.000
_cell.length_b   1.000
_cell.length_c   1.000
_cell.angle_alpha   90.00
_cell.angle_beta   90.00
_cell.angle_gamma   90.00
#
_symmetry.space_group_name_H-M   'P 1'
#
loop_
_entity.id
_entity.type
_entity.pdbx_description
1 polymer ?
#
loop_
_entity_poly.entity_id
_entity_poly.type
_entity_poly.pdbx_seq_one_letter_code
_entity_poly.pdbx_strand_id
1 'polypeptide(L)'
;MHPGGDSKPADPNAAFHLDGTYHLHYIMSHPWKVDGKSRKGFSFIHVTSPDMIHWTWQPTKLQPSFTGHGMYSGTGFVTKKGQPAIIYHGAGSHRNQIVIAKDRRLSAWNKPFPI
;
A
#
# COMPACT_ATOMS: atom_id res chain seq x y z
N MET A 1 -5.17 -11.12 -7.82
CA MET A 1 -5.36 -12.42 -7.15
C MET A 1 -4.59 -12.42 -5.83
N HIS A 2 -5.08 -12.82 -4.65
CA HIS A 2 -6.39 -12.80 -3.96
C HIS A 2 -7.67 -13.44 -4.55
N PRO A 3 -8.57 -13.96 -3.70
CA PRO A 3 -8.79 -15.40 -3.53
C PRO A 3 -9.29 -16.05 -4.83
N GLY A 4 -8.59 -17.08 -5.31
CA GLY A 4 -8.90 -17.72 -6.61
C GLY A 4 -7.68 -18.21 -7.41
N GLY A 5 -6.49 -18.27 -6.80
CA GLY A 5 -5.28 -18.83 -7.41
C GLY A 5 -4.00 -18.40 -6.69
N ASP A 6 -2.85 -18.75 -7.27
CA ASP A 6 -1.53 -18.49 -6.69
C ASP A 6 -1.31 -17.00 -6.44
N SER A 7 -1.11 -16.67 -5.17
CA SER A 7 -0.74 -15.34 -4.73
C SER A 7 0.45 -15.43 -3.80
N LYS A 8 1.31 -14.40 -3.80
CA LYS A 8 2.53 -14.36 -2.98
C LYS A 8 2.45 -13.16 -2.04
N PRO A 9 1.60 -13.24 -1.00
CA PRO A 9 1.56 -12.23 0.05
C PRO A 9 2.88 -12.23 0.82
N ALA A 10 3.24 -11.07 1.33
CA ALA A 10 4.38 -10.88 2.23
C ALA A 10 3.98 -9.88 3.34
N ASP A 11 4.94 -9.18 3.92
CA ASP A 11 4.82 -8.45 5.18
C ASP A 11 3.54 -7.60 5.32
N PRO A 12 2.91 -7.61 6.52
CA PRO A 12 1.90 -6.63 6.90
C PRO A 12 2.55 -5.25 7.04
N ASN A 13 1.80 -4.22 6.68
CA ASN A 13 2.30 -2.86 6.54
C ASN A 13 1.22 -1.83 6.89
N ALA A 14 1.66 -0.69 7.42
CA ALA A 14 0.84 0.50 7.63
C ALA A 14 -0.58 0.23 8.15
N ALA A 15 -0.65 -0.24 9.41
CA ALA A 15 -1.91 -0.40 10.12
C ALA A 15 -2.40 0.94 10.67
N PHE A 16 -3.69 1.22 10.51
CA PHE A 16 -4.33 2.41 11.08
C PHE A 16 -5.66 2.04 11.71
N HIS A 17 -6.07 2.79 12.74
CA HIS A 17 -7.46 2.81 13.20
C HIS A 17 -8.03 4.21 12.95
N LEU A 18 -8.97 4.32 12.03
CA LEU A 18 -9.53 5.58 11.54
C LEU A 18 -11.04 5.48 11.53
N ASP A 19 -11.71 6.41 12.22
CA ASP A 19 -13.17 6.56 12.20
C ASP A 19 -13.91 5.25 12.52
N GLY A 20 -13.40 4.50 13.51
CA GLY A 20 -13.96 3.21 13.94
C GLY A 20 -13.66 2.03 13.02
N THR A 21 -12.80 2.21 12.01
CA THR A 21 -12.39 1.16 11.06
C THR A 21 -10.90 0.87 11.20
N TYR A 22 -10.54 -0.40 11.28
CA TYR A 22 -9.15 -0.84 11.17
C TYR A 22 -8.76 -0.97 9.71
N HIS A 23 -7.63 -0.41 9.33
CA HIS A 23 -7.02 -0.51 8.02
C HIS A 23 -5.71 -1.28 8.17
N LEU A 24 -5.49 -2.25 7.30
CA LEU A 24 -4.21 -2.95 7.20
C LEU A 24 -3.80 -3.01 5.73
N HIS A 25 -2.51 -2.82 5.49
CA HIS A 25 -1.93 -3.10 4.21
C HIS A 25 -1.01 -4.31 4.28
N TYR A 26 -0.73 -4.92 3.14
CA TYR A 26 0.33 -5.91 3.05
C TYR A 26 0.83 -6.04 1.61
N ILE A 27 2.03 -6.58 1.47
CA ILE A 27 2.68 -6.70 0.17
C ILE A 27 2.05 -7.84 -0.61
N MET A 28 1.66 -7.57 -1.85
CA MET A 28 1.35 -8.59 -2.84
C MET A 28 2.26 -8.44 -4.05
N SER A 29 2.94 -9.52 -4.43
CA SER A 29 3.70 -9.53 -5.67
C SER A 29 2.86 -9.92 -6.87
N HIS A 30 3.08 -9.27 -8.01
CA HIS A 30 2.38 -9.54 -9.26
C HIS A 30 3.26 -9.20 -10.47
N PRO A 31 2.95 -9.70 -11.68
CA PRO A 31 3.60 -9.22 -12.89
C PRO A 31 3.33 -7.71 -13.09
N TRP A 32 4.37 -6.98 -13.47
CA TRP A 32 4.30 -5.57 -13.81
C TRP A 32 5.06 -5.34 -15.11
N LYS A 33 4.36 -4.86 -16.14
CA LYS A 33 4.96 -4.59 -17.46
C LYS A 33 5.51 -3.16 -17.50
N VAL A 34 6.77 -3.02 -17.86
CA VAL A 34 7.43 -1.74 -18.14
C VAL A 34 8.25 -1.86 -19.40
N ASP A 35 8.01 -0.96 -20.34
CA ASP A 35 8.64 -0.93 -21.67
C ASP A 35 8.60 -2.31 -22.36
N GLY A 36 7.43 -2.97 -22.29
CA GLY A 36 7.22 -4.30 -22.85
C GLY A 36 7.86 -5.46 -22.08
N LYS A 37 8.71 -5.20 -21.07
CA LYS A 37 9.36 -6.23 -20.24
C LYS A 37 8.56 -6.50 -18.98
N SER A 38 8.39 -7.78 -18.65
CA SER A 38 7.75 -8.20 -17.41
C SER A 38 8.76 -8.17 -16.26
N ARG A 39 8.41 -7.46 -15.19
CA ARG A 39 9.14 -7.44 -13.91
C ARG A 39 8.21 -7.78 -12.76
N LYS A 40 8.78 -8.10 -11.61
CA LYS A 40 8.00 -8.33 -10.39
C LYS A 40 7.60 -6.98 -9.79
N GLY A 41 6.30 -6.70 -9.80
CA GLY A 41 5.70 -5.57 -9.09
C GLY A 41 5.36 -5.97 -7.65
N PHE A 42 5.46 -5.01 -6.74
CA PHE A 42 5.07 -5.17 -5.35
C PHE A 42 4.10 -4.04 -5.01
N SER A 43 2.89 -4.42 -4.60
CA SER A 43 1.81 -3.49 -4.27
C SER A 43 1.43 -3.63 -2.82
N PHE A 44 0.98 -2.53 -2.21
CA PHE A 44 0.29 -2.57 -0.93
C PHE A 44 -1.21 -2.79 -1.18
N ILE A 45 -1.63 -4.02 -0.94
CA ILE A 45 -3.03 -4.39 -0.81
C ILE A 45 -3.62 -3.65 0.39
N HIS A 46 -4.89 -3.28 0.31
CA HIS A 46 -5.63 -2.66 1.40
C HIS A 46 -6.80 -3.57 1.82
N VAL A 47 -6.87 -3.85 3.12
CA VAL A 47 -8.02 -4.51 3.74
C VAL A 47 -8.51 -3.70 4.93
N THR A 48 -9.81 -3.78 5.21
CA THR A 48 -10.44 -3.12 6.35
C THR A 48 -11.18 -4.11 7.23
N SER A 49 -11.29 -3.79 8.52
CA SER A 49 -12.04 -4.61 9.47
C SER A 49 -12.74 -3.74 10.52
N PRO A 50 -13.97 -4.09 10.95
CA PRO A 50 -14.61 -3.45 12.10
C PRO A 50 -14.07 -3.98 13.45
N ASP A 51 -13.43 -5.14 13.48
CA ASP A 51 -13.14 -5.89 14.72
C ASP A 51 -11.74 -6.55 14.76
N MET A 52 -10.90 -6.30 13.76
CA MET A 52 -9.58 -6.93 13.52
C MET A 52 -9.60 -8.44 13.23
N ILE A 53 -10.78 -9.05 13.10
CA ILE A 53 -10.94 -10.49 12.86
C ILE A 53 -11.50 -10.71 11.45
N HIS A 54 -12.55 -9.99 11.08
CA HIS A 54 -13.21 -10.11 9.79
C HIS A 54 -12.70 -9.01 8.85
N TRP A 55 -12.00 -9.40 7.79
CA TRP A 55 -11.33 -8.48 6.87
C TRP A 55 -12.00 -8.43 5.50
N THR A 56 -12.16 -7.22 4.98
CA THR A 56 -12.78 -6.96 3.68
C THR A 56 -11.80 -6.34 2.69
N TRP A 57 -11.90 -6.88 1.48
CA TRP A 57 -11.53 -6.34 0.18
C TRP A 57 -11.57 -4.84 -0.01
N GLN A 58 -10.46 -4.08 -0.06
CA GLN A 58 -10.51 -2.71 -0.57
C GLN A 58 -9.70 -2.52 -1.86
N PRO A 59 -10.25 -1.78 -2.85
CA PRO A 59 -9.46 -1.29 -3.97
C PRO A 59 -8.31 -0.41 -3.49
N THR A 60 -7.14 -0.55 -4.10
CA THR A 60 -5.94 0.23 -3.75
C THR A 60 -5.32 0.91 -4.98
N LYS A 61 -4.78 2.11 -4.76
CA LYS A 61 -3.91 2.79 -5.74
C LYS A 61 -2.43 2.56 -5.45
N LEU A 62 -2.07 1.96 -4.30
CA LEU A 62 -0.70 1.76 -3.86
C LEU A 62 -0.04 0.58 -4.59
N GLN A 63 0.23 0.81 -5.87
CA GLN A 63 0.81 -0.15 -6.81
C GLN A 63 1.81 0.52 -7.76
N PRO A 64 2.72 -0.24 -8.39
CA PRO A 64 3.79 0.31 -9.20
C PRO A 64 3.37 1.22 -10.36
N SER A 65 2.18 1.01 -10.94
CA SER A 65 1.66 1.88 -12.01
C SER A 65 1.30 3.29 -11.53
N PHE A 66 1.04 3.47 -10.24
CA PHE A 66 0.78 4.77 -9.61
C PHE A 66 2.05 5.39 -9.03
N THR A 67 2.85 4.59 -8.35
CA THR A 67 4.05 5.06 -7.63
C THR A 67 5.26 5.24 -8.54
N GLY A 68 5.34 4.50 -9.66
CA GLY A 68 6.52 4.43 -10.53
C GLY A 68 7.57 3.41 -10.07
N HIS A 69 7.38 2.76 -8.92
CA HIS A 69 8.29 1.80 -8.29
C HIS A 69 7.52 0.78 -7.43
N GLY A 70 8.15 -0.33 -7.06
CA GLY A 70 7.52 -1.30 -6.15
C GLY A 70 7.44 -0.79 -4.71
N MET A 71 6.52 -1.33 -3.92
CA MET A 71 6.36 -0.98 -2.51
C MET A 71 6.85 -2.12 -1.62
N TYR A 72 8.01 -1.96 -1.02
CA TYR A 72 8.49 -2.80 0.08
C TYR A 72 8.06 -2.24 1.42
N SER A 73 8.38 -2.97 2.49
CA SER A 73 7.86 -2.71 3.82
C SER A 73 8.20 -1.33 4.37
N GLY A 74 7.39 -0.92 5.32
CA GLY A 74 7.37 0.41 5.91
C GLY A 74 6.33 0.50 7.02
N THR A 75 6.02 1.72 7.45
CA THR A 75 5.05 1.95 8.52
C THR A 75 4.15 3.15 8.24
N GLY A 76 3.01 3.17 8.92
CA GLY A 76 2.06 4.27 8.91
C GLY A 76 2.34 5.28 10.01
N PHE A 77 2.03 6.54 9.77
CA PHE A 77 2.03 7.60 10.78
C PHE A 77 0.95 8.63 10.46
N VAL A 78 0.60 9.47 11.45
CA VAL A 78 -0.33 10.58 11.27
C VAL A 78 0.48 11.87 11.25
N THR A 79 0.29 12.69 10.22
CA THR A 79 0.98 13.99 10.11
C THR A 79 0.47 14.97 11.18
N LYS A 80 1.21 16.07 11.40
CA LYS A 80 0.76 17.16 12.31
C LYS A 80 -0.60 17.75 11.93
N LYS A 81 -1.04 17.62 10.67
CA LYS A 81 -2.34 18.07 10.19
C LYS A 81 -3.44 16.99 10.28
N GLY A 82 -3.16 15.86 10.93
CA GLY A 82 -4.12 14.77 11.12
C GLY A 82 -4.30 13.85 9.91
N GLN A 83 -3.43 13.93 8.90
CA GLN A 83 -3.54 13.09 7.71
C GLN A 83 -2.77 11.77 7.88
N PRO A 84 -3.35 10.61 7.54
CA PRO A 84 -2.60 9.36 7.46
C PRO A 84 -1.54 9.43 6.35
N ALA A 85 -0.35 8.91 6.65
CA ALA A 85 0.76 8.83 5.72
C ALA A 85 1.54 7.53 5.93
N ILE A 86 2.21 7.06 4.88
CA ILE A 86 3.02 5.84 4.91
C ILE A 86 4.43 6.20 4.46
N ILE A 87 5.42 5.80 5.26
CA ILE A 87 6.82 5.73 4.84
C ILE A 87 7.13 4.29 4.48
N TYR A 88 7.79 4.06 3.35
CA TYR A 88 8.13 2.73 2.85
C TYR A 88 9.37 2.75 1.96
N HIS A 89 9.99 1.58 1.74
CA HIS A 89 11.08 1.47 0.78
C HIS A 89 10.56 1.31 -0.66
N GLY A 90 10.95 2.22 -1.56
CA GLY A 90 10.53 2.18 -2.96
C GLY A 90 11.42 1.24 -3.79
N ALA A 91 10.98 0.00 -4.01
CA ALA A 91 11.72 -1.01 -4.76
C ALA A 91 11.98 -0.57 -6.21
N GLY A 92 13.26 -0.46 -6.58
CA GLY A 92 13.70 0.08 -7.87
C GLY A 92 13.86 1.60 -7.92
N SER A 93 13.52 2.33 -6.85
CA SER A 93 13.78 3.78 -6.73
C SER A 93 15.09 4.10 -5.99
N HIS A 94 15.70 3.11 -5.32
CA HIS A 94 16.87 3.25 -4.45
C HIS A 94 16.68 4.24 -3.28
N ARG A 95 15.43 4.59 -2.95
CA ARG A 95 15.10 5.55 -1.90
C ARG A 95 13.91 5.08 -1.07
N ASN A 96 13.84 5.60 0.15
CA ASN A 96 12.61 5.55 0.92
C ASN A 96 11.66 6.62 0.38
N GLN A 97 10.37 6.38 0.55
CA GLN A 97 9.30 7.16 -0.05
C GLN A 97 8.25 7.45 1.01
N ILE A 98 7.63 8.62 0.94
CA ILE A 98 6.44 8.95 1.72
C ILE A 98 5.26 9.13 0.77
N VAL A 99 4.10 8.60 1.17
CA VAL A 99 2.82 8.85 0.50
C VAL A 99 1.78 9.30 1.53
N ILE A 100 1.02 10.34 1.21
CA ILE A 100 0.03 10.94 2.12
C ILE A 100 -1.37 10.66 1.57
N ALA A 101 -2.26 10.15 2.42
CA ALA A 101 -3.64 9.88 2.07
C ALA A 101 -4.42 11.18 1.84
N LYS A 102 -5.34 11.17 0.88
CA LYS A 102 -6.26 12.28 0.58
C LYS A 102 -7.55 12.21 1.40
N ASP A 103 -7.85 11.03 1.95
CA ASP A 103 -9.05 10.76 2.72
C ASP A 103 -8.73 9.77 3.85
N ARG A 104 -9.64 9.67 4.84
CA ARG A 104 -9.48 8.79 6.00
C ARG A 104 -9.90 7.34 5.73
N ARG A 105 -10.55 7.07 4.58
CA ARG A 105 -10.85 5.71 4.10
C ARG A 105 -9.65 5.06 3.43
N LEU A 106 -8.57 5.82 3.21
CA LEU A 106 -7.34 5.41 2.52
C LEU A 106 -7.57 5.01 1.06
N SER A 107 -8.63 5.56 0.45
CA SER A 107 -9.04 5.21 -0.92
C SER A 107 -8.26 5.97 -2.00
N ALA A 108 -7.72 7.13 -1.64
CA ALA A 108 -6.95 7.99 -2.55
C ALA A 108 -5.68 8.54 -1.89
N TRP A 109 -4.64 8.74 -2.71
CA TRP A 109 -3.29 9.08 -2.27
C TRP A 109 -2.71 10.22 -3.12
N ASN A 110 -1.88 11.05 -2.50
CA ASN A 110 -1.02 11.99 -3.22
C ASN A 110 0.14 11.26 -3.91
N LYS A 111 0.77 11.89 -4.91
CA LYS A 111 1.96 11.31 -5.54
C LYS A 111 3.04 11.12 -4.47
N PRO A 112 3.68 9.94 -4.38
CA PRO A 112 4.75 9.72 -3.41
C PRO A 112 5.95 10.60 -3.73
N PHE A 113 6.72 10.92 -2.69
CA PHE A 113 7.96 11.69 -2.81
C PHE A 113 9.10 11.01 -2.04
N PRO A 114 10.34 11.10 -2.55
CA PRO A 114 11.49 10.46 -1.93
C PRO A 114 11.94 11.22 -0.68
N ILE A 115 12.60 10.50 0.22
CA ILE A 115 13.43 11.04 1.31
C ILE A 115 14.86 10.53 1.20
#